data_AF-A0A7S2V948-F1
#
_entry.id   AF-A0A7S2V948-F1
#
_cell.length_a   1.000
_cell.length_b   1.000
_cell.length_c   1.000
_cell.angle_alpha   90.00
_cell.angle_beta   90.00
_cell.angle_gamma   90.00
#
_symmetry.space_group_name_H-M   'P 1'
#
loop_
_entity.id
_entity.type
_entity.pdbx_description
1 polymer ?
#
loop_
_entity_poly.entity_id
_entity_poly.type
_entity_poly.pdbx_seq_one_letter_code
_entity_poly.pdbx_strand_id
1 'polypeptide(L)'
;HGYRSCAGEIFSNIALVISERRQKAVFEQELSKRLSFQHLKAMDADGSGEVSREEYVAFMLMEMGRIDQKELHELHQQFQKLDVTNSGSLDREDLRLMAKLRGKKVQD
;
A
#
# COMPACT_ATOMS: atom_id res chain seq x y z
N HIS A 1 -17.22 14.67 16.23
CA HIS A 1 -16.47 15.05 15.00
C HIS A 1 -14.97 14.99 15.27
N GLY A 2 -14.31 13.81 15.20
CA GLY A 2 -12.95 13.67 15.72
C GLY A 2 -12.02 12.63 15.08
N TYR A 3 -12.35 12.07 13.91
CA TYR A 3 -11.52 11.03 13.27
C TYR A 3 -10.99 11.44 11.87
N ARG A 4 -11.02 12.72 11.52
CA ARG A 4 -10.65 13.20 10.17
C ARG A 4 -9.22 13.73 10.00
N SER A 5 -8.42 13.89 11.06
CA SER A 5 -7.08 14.49 10.92
C SER A 5 -5.95 13.47 10.67
N CYS A 6 -5.82 12.40 11.45
CA CYS A 6 -4.59 11.58 11.37
C CYS A 6 -4.43 10.79 10.07
N ALA A 7 -5.50 10.22 9.51
CA ALA A 7 -5.42 9.51 8.24
C ALA A 7 -5.08 10.47 7.09
N GLY A 8 -5.71 11.66 7.07
CA GLY A 8 -5.45 12.69 6.07
C GLY A 8 -4.02 13.20 6.07
N GLU A 9 -3.40 13.33 7.24
CA GLU A 9 -1.99 13.71 7.38
C GLU A 9 -1.03 12.61 6.89
N ILE A 10 -1.30 11.34 7.21
CA ILE A 10 -0.49 10.20 6.74
C ILE A 10 -0.57 10.08 5.22
N PHE A 11 -1.79 10.10 4.66
CA PHE A 11 -1.98 10.06 3.21
C PHE A 11 -1.40 11.28 2.51
N SER A 12 -1.47 12.48 3.12
CA SER A 12 -0.87 13.69 2.56
C SER A 12 0.65 13.61 2.54
N ASN A 13 1.28 13.03 3.56
CA ASN A 13 2.73 12.88 3.59
C ASN A 13 3.22 11.85 2.56
N ILE A 14 2.51 10.72 2.42
CA ILE A 14 2.76 9.74 1.36
C ILE A 14 2.55 10.39 -0.03
N ALA A 15 1.46 11.14 -0.21
CA ALA A 15 1.17 11.85 -1.45
C ALA A 15 2.19 12.96 -1.78
N LEU A 16 2.75 13.62 -0.77
CA LEU A 16 3.80 14.63 -0.92
C LEU A 16 5.12 14.00 -1.38
N VAL A 17 5.51 12.85 -0.82
CA VAL A 17 6.67 12.05 -1.27
C VAL A 17 6.50 11.58 -2.72
N ILE A 18 5.27 11.29 -3.14
CA ILE A 18 4.96 10.93 -4.54
C ILE A 18 4.99 12.16 -5.49
N SER A 19 4.89 13.40 -4.98
CA SER A 19 4.54 14.59 -5.76
C SER A 19 5.69 15.39 -6.42
N GLU A 20 6.87 14.82 -6.66
CA GLU A 20 7.82 15.43 -7.61
C GLU A 20 7.35 15.19 -9.07
N ARG A 21 6.32 15.93 -9.47
CA ARG A 21 5.54 15.77 -10.72
C ARG A 21 6.39 15.69 -11.99
N ARG A 22 7.57 16.31 -12.00
CA ARG A 22 8.45 16.40 -13.18
C ARG A 22 9.25 15.13 -13.44
N GLN A 23 9.71 14.44 -12.40
CA GLN A 23 10.37 13.13 -12.53
C GLN A 23 9.35 12.02 -12.76
N LYS A 24 8.20 12.09 -12.08
CA LYS A 24 7.10 11.12 -12.22
C LYS A 24 6.57 11.04 -13.65
N ALA A 25 6.33 12.18 -14.31
CA ALA A 25 5.80 12.18 -15.68
C ALA A 25 6.79 11.60 -16.71
N VAL A 26 8.09 11.89 -16.57
CA VAL A 26 9.13 11.31 -17.44
C VAL A 26 9.25 9.81 -17.20
N PHE A 27 9.20 9.38 -15.93
CA PHE A 27 9.24 7.98 -15.54
C PHE A 27 7.99 7.21 -16.04
N GLU A 28 6.78 7.73 -15.84
CA GLU A 28 5.53 7.13 -16.35
C GLU A 28 5.52 7.05 -17.88
N GLN A 29 6.02 8.08 -18.56
CA GLN A 29 6.12 8.08 -20.02
C GLN A 29 7.15 7.05 -20.52
N GLU A 30 8.26 6.87 -19.82
CA GLU A 30 9.27 5.86 -20.19
C GLU A 30 8.79 4.45 -19.89
N LEU A 31 8.10 4.26 -18.75
CA LEU A 31 7.61 2.96 -18.32
C LEU A 31 6.44 2.50 -19.20
N SER A 32 5.50 3.38 -19.55
CA SER A 32 4.44 3.08 -20.52
C SER A 32 4.97 2.68 -21.91
N LYS A 33 6.14 3.20 -22.31
CA LYS A 33 6.83 2.80 -23.55
C LYS A 33 7.60 1.49 -23.42
N ARG A 34 7.97 1.08 -22.20
CA ARG A 34 8.84 -0.09 -21.92
C ARG A 34 8.17 -1.22 -21.15
N LEU A 35 6.88 -1.13 -20.84
CA LEU A 35 6.14 -2.23 -20.22
C LEU A 35 6.32 -3.48 -21.08
N SER A 36 7.05 -4.44 -20.54
CA SER A 36 7.45 -5.67 -21.21
C SER A 36 6.81 -6.83 -20.46
N PHE A 37 6.77 -7.99 -21.11
CA PHE A 37 6.30 -9.21 -20.45
C PHE A 37 7.09 -9.53 -19.16
N GLN A 38 8.38 -9.18 -19.12
CA GLN A 38 9.20 -9.33 -17.91
C GLN A 38 8.76 -8.40 -16.78
N HIS A 39 8.35 -7.16 -17.11
CA HIS A 39 7.81 -6.23 -16.13
C HIS A 39 6.46 -6.72 -15.58
N LEU A 40 5.57 -7.25 -16.44
CA LEU A 40 4.32 -7.85 -15.98
C LEU A 40 4.56 -9.03 -15.04
N LYS A 41 5.49 -9.91 -15.39
CA LYS A 41 5.87 -11.05 -14.54
C LYS A 41 6.52 -10.63 -13.22
N ALA A 42 7.23 -9.50 -13.20
CA ALA A 42 7.80 -8.95 -11.97
C ALA A 42 6.75 -8.26 -11.10
N MET A 43 5.65 -7.77 -11.69
CA MET A 43 4.53 -7.14 -10.99
C MET A 43 3.56 -8.15 -10.38
N ASP A 44 3.28 -9.25 -11.08
CA ASP A 44 2.43 -10.37 -10.64
C ASP A 44 3.10 -11.11 -9.47
N ALA A 45 2.94 -10.55 -8.28
CA ALA A 45 3.59 -10.99 -7.06
C ALA A 45 2.86 -12.18 -6.44
N ASP A 46 1.55 -12.27 -6.65
CA ASP A 46 0.73 -13.39 -6.20
C ASP A 46 0.69 -14.57 -7.20
N GLY A 47 1.20 -14.37 -8.43
CA GLY A 47 1.29 -15.41 -9.45
C GLY A 47 -0.07 -15.75 -10.07
N SER A 48 -1.04 -14.85 -9.98
CA SER A 48 -2.38 -15.00 -10.55
C SER A 48 -2.37 -14.98 -12.09
N GLY A 49 -1.28 -14.50 -12.71
CA GLY A 49 -1.18 -14.30 -14.15
C GLY A 49 -1.80 -12.98 -14.63
N GLU A 50 -2.34 -12.19 -13.70
CA GLU A 50 -2.83 -10.83 -13.93
C GLU A 50 -2.07 -9.86 -13.00
N VAL A 51 -2.08 -8.57 -13.32
CA VAL A 51 -1.50 -7.54 -12.44
C VAL A 51 -2.64 -6.75 -11.83
N SER A 52 -2.79 -6.86 -10.52
CA SER A 52 -3.74 -6.08 -9.74
C SER A 52 -3.33 -4.61 -9.65
N ARG A 53 -4.25 -3.74 -9.20
CA ARG A 53 -3.95 -2.30 -9.05
C ARG A 53 -2.90 -2.07 -7.97
N GLU A 54 -2.97 -2.88 -6.91
CA GLU A 54 -2.11 -2.86 -5.76
C GLU A 54 -0.68 -3.23 -6.15
N GLU A 55 -0.53 -4.30 -6.93
CA GLU A 55 0.76 -4.74 -7.49
C GLU A 55 1.37 -3.71 -8.43
N TYR A 56 0.57 -3.13 -9.33
CA TYR A 56 1.05 -2.06 -10.22
C TYR A 56 1.56 -0.86 -9.41
N VAL A 57 0.81 -0.39 -8.41
CA VAL A 57 1.22 0.76 -7.61
C VAL A 57 2.47 0.45 -6.78
N ALA A 58 2.55 -0.74 -6.17
CA ALA A 58 3.72 -1.15 -5.40
C ALA A 58 4.99 -1.20 -6.26
N PHE A 59 4.91 -1.84 -7.43
CA PHE A 59 6.00 -1.89 -8.40
C PHE A 59 6.44 -0.50 -8.84
N MET A 60 5.49 0.37 -9.17
CA MET A 60 5.79 1.74 -9.59
C MET A 60 6.50 2.54 -8.49
N LEU A 61 6.10 2.39 -7.23
CA LEU A 61 6.77 3.07 -6.11
C LEU A 61 8.20 2.56 -5.91
N MET A 62 8.44 1.26 -6.08
CA MET A 62 9.79 0.68 -6.01
C MET A 62 10.68 1.17 -7.16
N GLU A 63 10.20 1.13 -8.40
CA GLU A 63 11.02 1.55 -9.55
C GLU A 63 11.26 3.06 -9.62
N MET A 64 10.37 3.86 -9.04
CA MET A 64 10.64 5.30 -8.82
C MET A 64 11.64 5.55 -7.67
N GLY A 65 12.12 4.50 -7.00
CA GLY A 65 12.99 4.61 -5.83
C GLY A 65 12.34 5.32 -4.64
N ARG A 66 11.00 5.28 -4.57
CA ARG A 66 10.23 5.95 -3.50
C ARG A 66 10.10 5.08 -2.26
N ILE A 67 10.08 3.77 -2.45
CA ILE A 67 10.13 2.78 -1.38
C ILE A 67 11.09 1.66 -1.78
N ASP A 68 11.72 1.03 -0.80
CA ASP A 68 12.45 -0.22 -1.01
C ASP A 68 11.58 -1.45 -0.66
N GLN A 69 12.12 -2.64 -0.90
CA GLN A 69 11.42 -3.90 -0.61
C GLN A 69 11.13 -4.09 0.89
N LYS A 70 11.99 -3.55 1.76
CA LYS A 70 11.83 -3.65 3.21
C LYS A 70 10.68 -2.75 3.67
N GLU A 71 10.62 -1.52 3.19
CA GLU A 71 9.52 -0.58 3.46
C GLU A 71 8.18 -1.12 2.95
N LEU A 72 8.15 -1.71 1.75
CA LEU A 72 6.96 -2.37 1.22
C LEU A 72 6.52 -3.54 2.12
N HIS A 73 7.48 -4.35 2.59
CA HIS A 73 7.19 -5.45 3.51
C HIS A 73 6.66 -4.96 4.85
N GLU A 74 7.22 -3.88 5.41
CA GLU A 74 6.74 -3.26 6.65
C GLU A 74 5.31 -2.74 6.51
N LEU A 75 4.97 -2.11 5.38
CA LEU A 75 3.60 -1.69 5.07
C LEU A 75 2.64 -2.89 4.96
N HIS A 76 3.08 -3.97 4.32
CA HIS A 76 2.29 -5.20 4.21
C HIS A 76 2.04 -5.84 5.59
N GLN A 77 3.05 -5.90 6.45
CA GLN A 77 2.90 -6.39 7.83
C GLN A 77 1.95 -5.51 8.66
N GLN A 78 2.01 -4.18 8.47
CA GLN A 78 1.08 -3.27 9.13
C GLN A 78 -0.36 -3.53 8.66
N PHE A 79 -0.56 -3.75 7.36
CA PHE A 79 -1.86 -4.09 6.80
C PHE A 79 -2.39 -5.42 7.35
N GLN A 80 -1.59 -6.48 7.37
CA GLN A 80 -1.98 -7.78 7.93
C GLN A 80 -2.37 -7.69 9.41
N LYS A 81 -1.70 -6.82 10.18
CA LYS A 81 -2.10 -6.57 11.58
C LYS A 81 -3.45 -5.88 11.66
N LEU A 82 -3.82 -5.06 10.67
CA LEU A 82 -5.07 -4.33 10.57
C LEU A 82 -6.24 -5.21 10.08
N ASP A 83 -5.99 -6.09 9.13
CA ASP A 83 -6.96 -7.04 8.55
C ASP A 83 -7.10 -8.28 9.45
N VAL A 84 -7.76 -8.09 10.60
CA VAL A 84 -7.92 -9.14 11.62
C VAL A 84 -8.76 -10.32 11.12
N THR A 85 -9.62 -10.07 10.13
CA THR A 85 -10.44 -11.11 9.50
C THR A 85 -9.69 -11.86 8.40
N ASN A 86 -8.49 -11.42 8.01
CA ASN A 86 -7.72 -11.91 6.86
C ASN A 86 -8.57 -11.94 5.57
N SER A 87 -9.39 -10.91 5.37
CA SER A 87 -10.23 -10.80 4.18
C SER A 87 -9.45 -10.38 2.93
N GLY A 88 -8.22 -9.89 3.11
CA GLY A 88 -7.44 -9.20 2.08
C GLY A 88 -7.83 -7.72 1.94
N SER A 89 -8.71 -7.22 2.80
CA SER A 89 -9.23 -5.85 2.78
C SER A 89 -9.38 -5.31 4.20
N LEU A 90 -9.43 -3.98 4.37
CA LEU A 90 -9.78 -3.39 5.66
C LEU A 90 -11.24 -2.97 5.65
N ASP A 91 -12.05 -3.63 6.46
CA ASP A 91 -13.49 -3.42 6.50
C ASP A 91 -14.01 -2.97 7.88
N ARG A 92 -15.34 -2.85 7.99
CA ARG A 92 -15.98 -2.42 9.24
C ARG A 92 -15.86 -3.46 10.35
N GLU A 93 -15.83 -4.74 10.02
CA GLU A 93 -15.70 -5.82 10.99
C GLU A 93 -14.28 -5.85 11.55
N ASP A 94 -13.25 -5.63 10.72
CA ASP A 94 -11.87 -5.47 11.20
C ASP A 94 -11.78 -4.37 12.26
N LEU A 95 -12.30 -3.17 11.94
CA LEU A 95 -12.31 -2.04 12.87
C LEU A 95 -13.07 -2.34 14.17
N ARG A 96 -14.19 -3.05 14.07
CA ARG A 96 -15.01 -3.45 15.22
C ARG A 96 -14.29 -4.47 16.11
N LEU A 97 -13.63 -5.47 15.51
CA LEU A 97 -12.83 -6.46 16.24
C LEU A 97 -11.62 -5.81 16.91
N MET A 98 -10.92 -4.93 16.20
CA MET A 98 -9.82 -4.15 16.75
C MET A 98 -10.24 -3.29 17.95
N ALA A 99 -11.38 -2.61 17.85
CA ALA A 99 -11.91 -1.81 18.96
C ALA A 99 -12.21 -2.68 20.19
N LYS A 100 -12.77 -3.88 19.99
CA LYS A 100 -12.99 -4.86 21.07
C LYS A 100 -11.68 -5.34 21.70
N LEU A 101 -10.66 -5.66 20.88
CA LEU A 101 -9.35 -6.12 21.37
C LEU A 101 -8.60 -5.04 22.14
N ARG A 102 -8.65 -3.78 21.66
CA ARG A 102 -8.04 -2.62 22.34
C ARG A 102 -8.74 -2.32 23.68
N GLY A 103 -10.07 -2.48 23.74
CA GLY A 103 -10.84 -2.34 24.98
C GLY A 103 -10.66 -3.47 25.99
N LYS A 104 -10.10 -4.63 25.59
CA LYS A 104 -9.86 -5.79 26.47
C LYS A 104 -8.49 -5.80 27.16
N LYS A 105 -7.57 -4.88 26.84
CA LYS A 105 -6.25 -4.79 27.49
C LYS A 105 -6.26 -3.98 28.80
N VAL A 106 -7.09 -4.36 29.78
CA VAL A 106 -6.86 -4.06 31.22
C VAL A 106 -7.57 -5.14 32.04
N GLN A 107 -6.85 -6.22 32.34
CA GLN A 107 -7.00 -7.07 33.53
C GLN A 107 -5.91 -8.15 33.45
N ASP A 108 -4.79 -7.87 34.11
CA ASP A 108 -4.23 -8.67 35.19
C ASP A 108 -3.50 -7.72 36.14
#